data_AF-A0A3A4K9A7-F1
#
_entry.id   AF-A0A3A4K9A7-F1
#
_cell.length_a   1.000
_cell.length_b   1.000
_cell.length_c   1.000
_cell.angle_alpha   90.00
_cell.angle_beta   90.00
_cell.angle_gamma   90.00
#
_symmetry.space_group_name_H-M   'P 1'
#
loop_
_entity.id
_entity.type
_entity.pdbx_description
1 polymer ?
#
loop_
_entity_poly.entity_id
_entity_poly.type
_entity_poly.pdbx_seq_one_letter_code
_entity_poly.pdbx_strand_id
1 'polypeptide(L)'
;MKYLEIFLFSLVLILAGCGGNDDLPAEITQCIETYAPENGYGFEPISFQGTTDIGYPVPTPEEARARCEADGGEDCDASEFITSAAAKCIGQSEGLDANGEPLQVELRYDESLKTVVWIVSNFPILDENQQGTALTLYIEAASGRILDKKESPVIA
;
A
#
# COMPACT_ATOMS: atom_id res chain seq x y z
N MET A 1 -26.16 29.10 56.01
CA MET A 1 -27.35 28.27 55.75
C MET A 1 -27.49 28.20 54.23
N LYS A 2 -27.68 27.10 53.52
CA LYS A 2 -27.78 25.66 53.77
C LYS A 2 -27.95 25.07 52.35
N TYR A 3 -27.04 24.17 51.93
CA TYR A 3 -27.15 23.18 50.81
C TYR A 3 -27.38 23.73 49.38
N LEU A 4 -26.80 23.18 48.31
CA LEU A 4 -27.01 21.81 47.84
C LEU A 4 -26.01 21.48 46.71
N GLU A 5 -25.37 20.31 46.83
CA GLU A 5 -24.56 19.67 45.79
C GLU A 5 -25.45 19.14 44.65
N ILE A 6 -25.00 19.23 43.40
CA ILE A 6 -25.43 18.32 42.34
C ILE A 6 -24.19 17.77 41.64
N PHE A 7 -23.88 16.52 41.99
CA PHE A 7 -23.06 15.57 41.27
C PHE A 7 -23.71 15.22 39.91
N LEU A 8 -22.96 15.35 38.82
CA LEU A 8 -23.05 14.55 37.58
C LEU A 8 -21.71 14.78 36.86
N PHE A 9 -20.66 13.96 36.96
CA PHE A 9 -20.56 12.54 36.61
C PHE A 9 -21.22 12.19 35.27
N SER A 10 -20.63 12.71 34.19
CA SER A 10 -20.57 12.05 32.89
C SER A 10 -19.09 12.11 32.46
N LEU A 11 -18.20 11.26 32.95
CA LEU A 11 -18.08 9.84 32.58
C LEU A 11 -18.62 9.55 31.16
N VAL A 12 -18.10 10.27 30.17
CA VAL A 12 -18.11 9.79 28.79
C VAL A 12 -17.01 8.73 28.70
N LEU A 13 -17.38 7.54 29.17
CA LEU A 13 -16.71 6.27 28.97
C LEU A 13 -16.96 5.87 27.49
N ILE A 14 -16.25 6.47 26.54
CA ILE A 14 -16.19 5.89 25.20
C ILE A 14 -15.19 4.74 25.29
N LEU A 15 -15.78 3.58 25.60
CA LEU A 15 -15.38 2.26 25.13
C LEU A 15 -14.01 2.26 24.45
N ALA A 16 -12.98 1.92 25.23
CA ALA A 16 -11.84 1.20 24.71
C ALA A 16 -12.38 -0.12 24.13
N GLY A 17 -12.86 -0.06 22.89
CA GLY A 17 -13.10 -1.22 22.07
C GLY A 17 -11.75 -1.81 21.75
N CYS A 18 -11.34 -2.81 22.52
CA CYS A 18 -10.32 -3.76 22.13
C CYS A 18 -10.83 -4.55 20.92
N GLY A 19 -10.69 -3.97 19.73
CA GLY A 19 -10.50 -4.71 18.48
C GLY A 19 -9.05 -4.47 18.09
N GLY A 20 -8.31 -5.52 17.73
CA GLY A 20 -6.93 -5.37 17.26
C GLY A 20 -6.93 -4.61 15.94
N ASN A 21 -6.98 -3.28 16.02
CA ASN A 21 -6.59 -2.45 14.91
C ASN A 21 -5.07 -2.51 14.91
N ASP A 22 -4.51 -3.18 13.90
CA ASP A 22 -3.15 -2.88 13.47
C ASP A 22 -3.15 -1.41 13.04
N ASP A 23 -3.00 -0.51 14.01
CA ASP A 23 -3.00 0.93 13.78
C ASP A 23 -1.83 1.22 12.85
N LEU A 24 -2.16 1.52 11.59
CA LEU A 24 -1.17 1.91 10.60
C LEU A 24 -0.43 3.15 11.12
N PRO A 25 0.89 3.26 10.88
CA PRO A 25 1.64 4.48 11.15
C PRO A 25 0.91 5.71 10.59
N ALA A 26 1.01 6.84 11.30
CA ALA A 26 0.29 8.06 10.95
C ALA A 26 0.63 8.54 9.53
N GLU A 27 1.88 8.32 9.10
CA GLU A 27 2.38 8.65 7.76
C GLU A 27 1.69 7.81 6.67
N ILE A 28 1.49 6.51 6.91
CA ILE A 28 0.78 5.62 5.99
C ILE A 28 -0.70 6.00 5.92
N THR A 29 -1.33 6.23 7.07
CA THR A 29 -2.72 6.70 7.14
C THR A 29 -2.90 8.00 6.36
N GLN A 30 -1.98 8.95 6.51
CA GLN A 30 -2.01 10.20 5.77
C GLN A 30 -1.89 9.99 4.25
N CYS A 31 -1.05 9.06 3.77
CA CYS A 31 -0.98 8.72 2.35
C CYS A 31 -2.31 8.19 1.81
N ILE A 32 -2.97 7.30 2.55
CA ILE A 32 -4.26 6.72 2.14
C ILE A 32 -5.35 7.79 2.09
N GLU A 33 -5.44 8.65 3.11
CA GLU A 33 -6.44 9.72 3.16
C GLU A 33 -6.22 10.78 2.08
N THR A 34 -4.96 11.17 1.84
CA THR A 34 -4.61 12.19 0.84
C THR A 34 -4.96 11.76 -0.58
N TYR A 35 -4.79 10.47 -0.86
CA TYR A 35 -5.05 9.87 -2.17
C TYR A 35 -6.27 8.93 -2.15
N ALA A 36 -7.23 9.21 -1.26
CA ALA A 36 -8.47 8.45 -1.17
C ALA A 36 -9.20 8.51 -2.52
N PRO A 37 -9.73 7.38 -3.02
CA PRO A 37 -10.42 7.37 -4.29
C PRO A 37 -11.70 8.22 -4.21
N GLU A 38 -11.78 9.33 -4.97
CA GLU A 38 -13.02 10.12 -5.05
C GLU A 38 -14.16 9.35 -5.74
N ASN A 39 -13.83 8.42 -6.66
CA ASN A 39 -14.76 7.51 -7.35
C ASN A 39 -13.99 6.30 -7.91
N GLY A 40 -13.83 5.24 -7.12
CA GLY A 40 -13.22 3.98 -7.56
C GLY A 40 -11.70 4.04 -7.77
N TYR A 41 -11.13 2.88 -8.09
CA TYR A 41 -9.70 2.60 -8.25
C TYR A 41 -8.95 3.74 -8.95
N GLY A 42 -8.13 4.45 -8.19
CA GLY A 42 -7.10 5.32 -8.76
C GLY A 42 -5.99 4.47 -9.36
N PHE A 43 -6.26 3.84 -10.50
CA PHE A 43 -5.26 3.17 -11.31
C PHE A 43 -4.82 4.13 -12.40
N GLU A 44 -3.69 4.80 -12.18
CA GLU A 44 -2.97 5.40 -13.30
C GLU A 44 -2.15 4.28 -13.96
N PRO A 45 -2.46 3.86 -15.20
CA PRO A 45 -1.63 2.90 -15.90
C PRO A 45 -0.23 3.45 -15.95
N ILE A 46 0.74 2.68 -15.45
CA ILE A 46 2.14 3.04 -15.54
C ILE A 46 2.43 3.21 -17.05
N SER A 47 2.63 4.45 -17.50
CA SER A 47 3.09 4.71 -18.86
C SER A 47 4.57 4.35 -18.91
N PHE A 48 4.86 3.07 -19.00
CA PHE A 48 6.22 2.61 -19.23
C PHE A 48 6.55 2.88 -20.70
N GLN A 49 7.54 3.75 -20.97
CA GLN A 49 8.21 3.82 -22.28
C GLN A 49 9.27 2.70 -22.46
N GLY A 50 9.23 1.69 -21.60
CA GLY A 50 10.10 0.54 -21.62
C GLY A 50 9.25 -0.70 -21.42
N THR A 51 9.48 -1.73 -22.21
CA THR A 51 8.83 -3.02 -22.04
C THR A 51 9.11 -3.51 -20.63
N THR A 52 8.07 -3.93 -19.88
CA THR A 52 8.31 -4.94 -18.85
C THR A 52 9.10 -6.06 -19.52
N ASP A 53 10.13 -6.62 -18.88
CA ASP A 53 11.10 -7.56 -19.48
C ASP A 53 10.48 -8.84 -20.09
N ILE A 54 9.15 -8.96 -20.05
CA ILE A 54 8.37 -10.10 -20.53
C ILE A 54 7.05 -9.71 -21.23
N GLY A 55 6.73 -8.42 -21.42
CA GLY A 55 5.61 -7.97 -22.26
C GLY A 55 4.21 -8.45 -21.83
N TYR A 56 4.05 -8.94 -20.59
CA TYR A 56 2.73 -9.33 -20.09
C TYR A 56 1.92 -8.09 -19.73
N PRO A 57 0.61 -8.09 -20.01
CA PRO A 57 -0.27 -7.02 -19.56
C PRO A 57 -0.24 -6.94 -18.03
N VAL A 58 -0.08 -5.72 -17.51
CA VAL A 58 -0.30 -5.45 -16.08
C VAL A 58 -1.77 -5.76 -15.80
N PRO A 59 -2.10 -6.62 -14.83
CA PRO A 59 -3.48 -7.00 -14.57
C PRO A 59 -4.29 -5.79 -14.11
N THR A 60 -5.55 -5.71 -14.52
CA THR A 60 -6.46 -4.70 -13.96
C THR A 60 -6.81 -5.04 -12.51
N PRO A 61 -7.26 -4.06 -11.70
CA PRO A 61 -7.79 -4.34 -10.36
C PRO A 61 -8.87 -5.43 -10.35
N GLU A 62 -9.75 -5.47 -11.35
CA GLU A 62 -10.79 -6.48 -11.49
C GLU A 62 -10.24 -7.88 -11.81
N GLU A 63 -9.16 -7.97 -12.59
CA GLU A 63 -8.48 -9.24 -12.86
C GLU A 63 -7.77 -9.76 -11.61
N ALA A 64 -7.09 -8.88 -10.87
CA ALA A 64 -6.46 -9.22 -9.60
C ALA A 64 -7.50 -9.67 -8.55
N ARG A 65 -8.64 -8.95 -8.45
CA ARG A 65 -9.79 -9.34 -7.63
C ARG A 65 -10.30 -10.72 -7.99
N ALA A 66 -10.61 -10.95 -9.27
CA ALA A 66 -11.20 -12.20 -9.72
C ALA A 66 -10.30 -13.39 -9.39
N ARG A 67 -8.97 -13.21 -9.50
CA ARG A 67 -7.98 -14.22 -9.11
C ARG A 67 -7.97 -14.45 -7.60
N CYS A 68 -7.99 -13.38 -6.81
CA CYS A 68 -8.05 -13.45 -5.34
C CYS A 68 -9.31 -14.19 -4.86
N GLU A 69 -10.48 -13.82 -5.38
CA GLU A 69 -11.76 -14.47 -5.05
C GLU A 69 -11.78 -15.95 -5.45
N ALA A 70 -11.26 -16.29 -6.64
CA ALA A 70 -11.22 -17.66 -7.15
C ALA A 70 -10.39 -18.60 -6.27
N ASP A 71 -9.34 -18.07 -5.65
CA ASP A 71 -8.45 -18.80 -4.75
C ASP A 71 -8.94 -18.82 -3.29
N GLY A 72 -10.06 -18.14 -2.99
CA GLY A 72 -10.55 -17.97 -1.62
C GLY A 72 -9.64 -17.10 -0.75
N GLY A 73 -9.01 -16.09 -1.36
CA GLY A 73 -8.16 -15.13 -0.68
C GLY A 73 -8.92 -14.17 0.24
N GLU A 74 -8.15 -13.33 0.93
CA GLU A 74 -8.65 -12.31 1.85
C GLU A 74 -8.57 -10.92 1.21
N ASP A 75 -9.44 -10.01 1.67
CA ASP A 75 -9.48 -8.61 1.27
C ASP A 75 -9.47 -8.41 -0.26
N CYS A 76 -10.23 -9.26 -0.96
CA CYS A 76 -10.32 -9.22 -2.42
C CYS A 76 -11.27 -8.11 -2.93
N ASP A 77 -12.02 -7.42 -2.06
CA ASP A 77 -12.93 -6.36 -2.50
C ASP A 77 -12.12 -5.19 -3.05
N ALA A 78 -12.09 -5.15 -4.37
CA ALA A 78 -11.25 -4.22 -5.04
C ALA A 78 -11.76 -2.78 -4.78
N SER A 79 -13.05 -2.56 -4.48
CA SER A 79 -13.55 -1.22 -4.15
C SER A 79 -12.94 -0.62 -2.88
N GLU A 80 -12.30 -1.47 -2.07
CA GLU A 80 -11.53 -1.11 -0.88
C GLU A 80 -10.04 -0.89 -1.16
N PHE A 81 -9.55 -1.15 -2.38
CA PHE A 81 -8.14 -0.98 -2.71
C PHE A 81 -7.71 0.48 -2.66
N ILE A 82 -6.57 0.72 -2.00
CA ILE A 82 -5.87 2.00 -2.05
C ILE A 82 -5.44 2.29 -3.50
N THR A 83 -5.30 3.57 -3.83
CA THR A 83 -4.88 4.01 -5.16
C THR A 83 -3.39 3.74 -5.41
N SER A 84 -2.96 3.70 -6.67
CA SER A 84 -1.54 3.58 -7.00
C SER A 84 -0.73 4.78 -6.47
N ALA A 85 -1.35 5.96 -6.38
CA ALA A 85 -0.76 7.16 -5.79
C ALA A 85 -0.56 7.02 -4.26
N ALA A 86 -1.53 6.42 -3.55
CA ALA A 86 -1.37 6.09 -2.13
C ALA A 86 -0.23 5.09 -1.92
N ALA A 87 -0.17 4.02 -2.71
CA ALA A 87 0.91 3.04 -2.64
C ALA A 87 2.28 3.68 -2.92
N LYS A 88 2.37 4.57 -3.92
CA LYS A 88 3.58 5.35 -4.20
C LYS A 88 4.01 6.20 -3.00
N CYS A 89 3.07 6.94 -2.40
CA CYS A 89 3.31 7.77 -1.22
C CYS A 89 3.86 6.94 -0.05
N ILE A 90 3.28 5.76 0.20
CA ILE A 90 3.77 4.81 1.22
C ILE A 90 5.21 4.38 0.90
N GLY A 91 5.51 4.06 -0.36
CA GLY A 91 6.88 3.76 -0.77
C GLY A 91 7.87 4.89 -0.47
N GLN A 92 7.46 6.15 -0.68
CA GLN A 92 8.29 7.33 -0.37
C GLN A 92 8.47 7.53 1.14
N SER A 93 7.42 7.38 1.94
CA SER A 93 7.55 7.46 3.40
C SER A 93 8.47 6.37 3.96
N GLU A 94 8.53 5.22 3.28
CA GLU A 94 9.46 4.13 3.58
C GLU A 94 10.87 4.32 3.01
N GLY A 95 11.16 5.46 2.39
CA GLY A 95 12.48 5.84 1.90
C GLY A 95 12.91 5.11 0.62
N LEU A 96 11.98 4.56 -0.17
CA LEU A 96 12.33 3.92 -1.44
C LEU A 96 12.87 4.92 -2.46
N ASP A 97 12.54 6.20 -2.37
CA ASP A 97 12.99 7.24 -3.31
C ASP A 97 14.30 7.92 -2.90
N ALA A 98 15.03 7.39 -1.92
CA ALA A 98 16.28 7.96 -1.41
C ALA A 98 17.36 8.20 -2.48
N ASN A 99 17.28 7.49 -3.61
CA ASN A 99 18.21 7.61 -4.73
C ASN A 99 17.77 8.59 -5.83
N GLY A 100 16.59 9.23 -5.70
CA GLY A 100 16.06 10.17 -6.69
C GLY A 100 15.46 9.52 -7.94
N GLU A 101 15.47 8.19 -8.02
CA GLU A 101 14.91 7.43 -9.14
C GLU A 101 13.38 7.32 -9.06
N PRO A 102 12.66 7.27 -10.20
CA PRO A 102 11.21 7.17 -10.19
C PRO A 102 10.76 5.81 -9.62
N LEU A 103 9.87 5.86 -8.62
CA LEU A 103 9.21 4.67 -8.10
C LEU A 103 8.29 4.04 -9.16
N GLN A 104 8.41 2.73 -9.31
CA GLN A 104 7.50 1.89 -10.07
C GLN A 104 6.46 1.31 -9.11
N VAL A 105 5.20 1.26 -9.53
CA VAL A 105 4.08 0.78 -8.68
C VAL A 105 3.21 -0.15 -9.49
N GLU A 106 3.13 -1.40 -9.08
CA GLU A 106 2.38 -2.43 -9.80
C GLU A 106 1.37 -3.13 -8.88
N LEU A 107 0.17 -3.43 -9.39
CA LEU A 107 -0.83 -4.23 -8.68
C LEU A 107 -0.73 -5.69 -9.14
N ARG A 108 -0.66 -6.64 -8.21
CA ARG A 108 -0.68 -8.08 -8.50
C ARG A 108 -1.39 -8.86 -7.41
N TYR A 109 -1.96 -10.00 -7.79
CA TYR A 109 -2.34 -11.01 -6.82
C TYR A 109 -1.10 -11.82 -6.39
N ASP A 110 -0.83 -11.88 -5.08
CA ASP A 110 0.23 -12.74 -4.52
C ASP A 110 -0.36 -14.10 -4.12
N GLU A 111 0.03 -15.16 -4.84
CA GLU A 111 -0.50 -16.50 -4.63
C GLU A 111 -0.08 -17.14 -3.29
N SER A 112 1.03 -16.67 -2.70
CA SER A 112 1.56 -17.20 -1.44
C SER A 112 0.84 -16.58 -0.26
N LEU A 113 0.56 -15.28 -0.34
CA LEU A 113 -0.17 -14.52 0.68
C LEU A 113 -1.68 -14.58 0.50
N LYS A 114 -2.17 -15.07 -0.65
CA LYS A 114 -3.60 -15.15 -1.00
C LYS A 114 -4.29 -13.78 -0.89
N THR A 115 -3.62 -12.72 -1.33
CA THR A 115 -4.14 -11.35 -1.26
C THR A 115 -3.73 -10.47 -2.44
N VAL A 116 -4.52 -9.41 -2.60
CA VAL A 116 -4.23 -8.12 -3.26
C VAL A 116 -2.90 -7.45 -2.88
N VAL A 117 -1.85 -7.33 -3.71
CA VAL A 117 -0.67 -6.53 -3.34
C VAL A 117 -0.31 -5.44 -4.34
N TRP A 118 0.03 -4.26 -3.82
CA TRP A 118 0.84 -3.26 -4.49
C TRP A 118 2.32 -3.58 -4.29
N ILE A 119 3.07 -3.61 -5.38
CA ILE A 119 4.51 -3.78 -5.41
C ILE A 119 5.11 -2.43 -5.79
N VAL A 120 5.76 -1.77 -4.84
CA VAL A 120 6.45 -0.50 -5.06
C VAL A 120 7.94 -0.76 -5.15
N SER A 121 8.58 -0.40 -6.25
CA SER A 121 10.00 -0.66 -6.47
C SER A 121 10.77 0.60 -6.85
N ASN A 122 11.99 0.70 -6.33
CA ASN A 122 13.00 1.65 -6.78
C ASN A 122 14.17 0.85 -7.36
N PHE A 123 14.42 1.01 -8.66
CA PHE A 123 15.57 0.41 -9.33
C PHE A 123 16.62 1.50 -9.54
N PRO A 124 17.87 1.31 -9.10
CA PRO A 124 18.93 2.24 -9.40
C PRO A 124 19.20 2.25 -10.90
N ILE A 125 19.37 3.42 -11.51
CA ILE A 125 19.97 3.52 -12.84
C ILE A 125 21.47 3.23 -12.68
N LEU A 126 21.92 2.14 -13.27
CA LEU A 126 23.31 1.71 -13.20
C LEU A 126 24.01 1.92 -14.54
N ASP A 127 25.19 2.53 -14.50
CA ASP A 127 26.14 2.51 -15.62
C ASP A 127 26.95 1.21 -15.63
N GLU A 128 27.62 0.91 -16.74
CA GLU A 128 28.47 -0.29 -16.88
C GLU A 128 29.43 -0.45 -15.69
N ASN A 129 29.45 -1.64 -15.08
CA ASN A 129 30.26 -2.01 -13.91
C ASN A 129 29.84 -1.37 -12.57
N GLN A 130 28.66 -0.74 -12.49
CA GLN A 130 28.10 -0.31 -11.21
C GLN A 130 27.31 -1.43 -10.54
N GLN A 131 27.27 -1.36 -9.20
CA GLN A 131 26.40 -2.17 -8.36
C GLN A 131 25.44 -1.23 -7.65
N GLY A 132 24.18 -1.64 -7.55
CA GLY A 132 23.18 -0.94 -6.77
C GLY A 132 22.31 -1.90 -5.99
N THR A 133 21.38 -1.32 -5.23
CA THR A 133 20.39 -2.07 -4.48
C THR A 133 19.02 -1.65 -4.98
N ALA A 134 18.26 -2.59 -5.54
CA ALA A 134 16.84 -2.40 -5.76
C ALA A 134 16.11 -2.58 -4.42
N LEU A 135 15.20 -1.67 -4.14
CA LEU A 135 14.29 -1.76 -3.00
C LEU A 135 12.90 -2.09 -3.51
N THR A 136 12.26 -3.09 -2.93
CA THR A 136 10.89 -3.48 -3.25
C THR A 136 10.07 -3.56 -1.97
N LEU A 137 8.93 -2.89 -1.96
CA LEU A 137 7.94 -2.89 -0.89
C LEU A 137 6.68 -3.60 -1.38
N TYR A 138 6.18 -4.54 -0.59
CA TYR A 138 4.91 -5.24 -0.82
C TYR A 138 3.89 -4.69 0.16
N ILE A 139 2.80 -4.13 -0.36
CA ILE A 139 1.76 -3.46 0.40
C ILE A 139 0.43 -4.15 0.10
N GLU A 140 -0.31 -4.52 1.13
CA GLU A 140 -1.66 -5.04 0.99
C GLU A 140 -2.57 -4.01 0.32
N ALA A 141 -3.26 -4.41 -0.74
CA ALA A 141 -3.99 -3.49 -1.60
C ALA A 141 -5.18 -2.83 -0.89
N ALA A 142 -5.92 -3.58 -0.07
CA ALA A 142 -7.10 -3.06 0.62
C ALA A 142 -6.75 -2.12 1.80
N SER A 143 -5.77 -2.50 2.61
CA SER A 143 -5.48 -1.79 3.86
C SER A 143 -4.34 -0.77 3.74
N GLY A 144 -3.44 -0.93 2.76
CA GLY A 144 -2.19 -0.18 2.72
C GLY A 144 -1.14 -0.66 3.73
N ARG A 145 -1.37 -1.80 4.39
CA ARG A 145 -0.42 -2.42 5.32
C ARG A 145 0.80 -2.94 4.58
N ILE A 146 1.99 -2.63 5.10
CA ILE A 146 3.25 -3.18 4.58
C ILE A 146 3.36 -4.65 4.98
N LEU A 147 3.50 -5.52 3.99
CA LEU A 147 3.64 -6.97 4.16
C LEU A 147 5.10 -7.40 4.18
N ASP A 148 5.93 -6.79 3.33
CA ASP A 148 7.35 -7.11 3.23
C ASP A 148 8.15 -5.97 2.58
N LYS A 149 9.44 -5.90 2.91
CA LYS A 149 10.41 -4.99 2.32
C LYS A 149 11.67 -5.76 1.97
N LYS A 150 12.01 -5.80 0.68
CA LYS A 150 13.15 -6.55 0.15
C LYS A 150 14.20 -5.62 -0.44
N GLU A 151 15.45 -5.94 -0.16
CA GLU A 151 16.61 -5.37 -0.81
C GLU A 151 17.22 -6.42 -1.73
N SER A 152 17.43 -6.09 -3.00
CA SER A 152 18.02 -7.01 -3.98
C SER A 152 19.23 -6.36 -4.64
N PRO A 153 20.40 -7.03 -4.68
CA PRO A 153 21.54 -6.50 -5.41
C PRO A 153 21.22 -6.47 -6.91
N VAL A 154 21.53 -5.35 -7.55
CA VAL A 154 21.43 -5.14 -8.99
C VAL A 154 22.83 -4.93 -9.54
N ILE A 155 23.15 -5.66 -10.61
CA ILE A 155 24.44 -5.62 -11.30
C ILE A 155 24.14 -5.29 -12.76
N ALA A 156 24.80 -4.25 -13.30
CA ALA A 156 24.71 -3.85 -14.70
C ALA A 156 25.36 -4.87 -15.66
#